data_AF-A0A932GWE3-F1
#
_entry.id   AF-A0A932GWE3-F1
#
_cell.length_a   1.000
_cell.length_b   1.000
_cell.length_c   1.000
_cell.angle_alpha   90.00
_cell.angle_beta   90.00
_cell.angle_gamma   90.00
#
_symmetry.space_group_name_H-M   'P 1'
#
loop_
_entity.id
_entity.type
_entity.pdbx_description
1 polymer ?
#
loop_
_entity_poly.entity_id
_entity_poly.type
_entity_poly.pdbx_seq_one_letter_code
_entity_poly.pdbx_strand_id
1 'polypeptide(L)'
;MTAATKPVVRIAPNNQVFDLPVMVGIEEGLFEQAGLDVSFSATHADRERDRAEKPILSRLKEQLFECGSADSYNVCEWASIDRLERGKRGGNIAALRAAVAAQAILTFDDALQTPRDMADVPVVVQELTGSHYTTLQMLESAVGSDHVKIVHGGLPQMRWAGLKNGTARAVTVMEPFISLGLKEGAHIIASSFYRGGEVVAAELTPGQRKAYYDAENRAVDLINADFYKYAHHVTAHAKGALEPNELLRAFVRYKHVDYYDPELFNRAYDWMRARGMTEGQSQHAALVAG
;
A
#
# COMPACT_ATOMS: atom_id res chain seq x y z
N MET A 1 1.90 -36.83 22.73
CA MET A 1 1.49 -35.42 22.88
C MET A 1 1.16 -34.91 21.49
N THR A 2 -0.10 -34.64 21.18
CA THR A 2 -0.47 -33.98 19.92
C THR A 2 0.15 -32.60 19.94
N ALA A 3 1.02 -32.29 18.97
CA ALA A 3 1.53 -30.94 18.80
C ALA A 3 0.33 -29.99 18.73
N ALA A 4 0.27 -29.00 19.63
CA ALA A 4 -0.79 -28.01 19.58
C ALA A 4 -0.72 -27.32 18.21
N THR A 5 -1.83 -27.33 17.47
CA THR A 5 -1.90 -26.72 16.14
C THR A 5 -1.63 -25.22 16.29
N LYS A 6 -0.60 -24.71 15.60
CA LYS A 6 -0.23 -23.29 15.63
C LYS A 6 -1.40 -22.46 15.08
N PRO A 7 -1.72 -21.29 15.66
CA PRO A 7 -2.67 -20.38 15.07
C PRO A 7 -2.27 -19.98 13.65
N VAL A 8 -3.21 -20.10 12.72
CA VAL A 8 -3.01 -19.71 11.32
C VAL A 8 -3.37 -18.24 11.16
N VAL A 9 -2.52 -17.47 10.47
CA VAL A 9 -2.79 -16.09 10.04
C VAL A 9 -2.58 -16.00 8.54
N ARG A 10 -3.67 -15.80 7.80
CA ARG A 10 -3.65 -15.73 6.35
C ARG A 10 -3.62 -14.27 5.87
N ILE A 11 -2.67 -13.91 5.01
CA ILE A 11 -2.51 -12.54 4.52
C ILE A 11 -2.99 -12.45 3.08
N ALA A 12 -3.88 -11.51 2.78
CA ALA A 12 -4.22 -11.21 1.40
C ALA A 12 -3.03 -10.43 0.77
N PRO A 13 -2.46 -10.89 -0.36
CA PRO A 13 -1.28 -10.26 -0.93
C PRO A 13 -1.58 -8.84 -1.40
N ASN A 14 -0.66 -7.91 -1.12
CA ASN A 14 -0.64 -6.58 -1.69
C ASN A 14 0.67 -6.35 -2.45
N ASN A 15 1.17 -5.11 -2.53
CA ASN A 15 2.35 -4.80 -3.33
C ASN A 15 3.55 -5.22 -2.49
N GLN A 16 4.54 -5.84 -3.12
CA GLN A 16 5.73 -6.38 -2.47
C GLN A 16 6.47 -5.36 -1.60
N VAL A 17 6.39 -4.06 -1.91
CA VAL A 17 6.89 -2.99 -1.03
C VAL A 17 6.26 -3.05 0.36
N PHE A 18 4.96 -3.29 0.43
CA PHE A 18 4.20 -3.32 1.69
C PHE A 18 4.31 -4.68 2.36
N ASP A 19 4.36 -5.75 1.57
CA ASP A 19 4.40 -7.12 2.06
C ASP A 19 5.82 -7.56 2.45
N LEU A 20 6.85 -6.76 2.17
CA LEU A 20 8.26 -7.14 2.42
C LEU A 20 8.51 -7.62 3.85
N PRO A 21 8.02 -6.96 4.92
CA PRO A 21 8.23 -7.45 6.28
C PRO A 21 7.61 -8.83 6.51
N VAL A 22 6.45 -9.11 5.94
CA VAL A 22 5.81 -10.43 6.00
C VAL A 22 6.60 -11.46 5.20
N MET A 23 7.04 -11.13 3.98
CA MET A 23 7.85 -12.03 3.16
C MET A 23 9.15 -12.42 3.86
N VAL A 24 9.87 -11.45 4.42
CA VAL A 24 11.09 -11.68 5.20
C VAL A 24 10.80 -12.44 6.49
N GLY A 25 9.70 -12.13 7.18
CA GLY A 25 9.28 -12.86 8.38
C GLY A 25 8.99 -14.34 8.14
N ILE A 26 8.43 -14.68 6.98
CA ILE A 26 8.22 -16.07 6.53
C ILE A 26 9.56 -16.71 6.15
N GLU A 27 10.36 -16.04 5.31
CA GLU A 27 11.66 -16.52 4.81
C GLU A 27 12.65 -16.84 5.94
N GLU A 28 12.68 -16.00 6.97
CA GLU A 28 13.59 -16.11 8.12
C GLU A 28 12.97 -16.93 9.28
N GLY A 29 11.77 -17.51 9.08
CA GLY A 29 11.08 -18.34 10.08
C GLY A 29 10.68 -17.59 11.36
N LEU A 30 10.56 -16.26 11.32
CA LEU A 30 10.31 -15.42 12.49
C LEU A 30 8.91 -15.65 13.06
N PHE A 31 7.90 -15.81 12.19
CA PHE A 31 6.55 -16.15 12.63
C PHE A 31 6.46 -17.54 13.23
N GLU A 32 7.22 -18.50 12.70
CA GLU A 32 7.27 -19.85 13.24
C GLU A 32 7.84 -19.86 14.66
N GLN A 33 8.93 -19.11 14.89
CA GLN A 33 9.53 -18.90 16.21
C GLN A 33 8.57 -18.23 17.20
N ALA A 34 7.66 -17.37 16.70
CA ALA A 34 6.60 -16.74 17.48
C ALA A 34 5.38 -17.66 17.70
N GLY A 35 5.42 -18.90 17.19
CA GLY A 35 4.35 -19.87 17.36
C GLY A 35 3.16 -19.68 16.42
N LEU A 36 3.33 -18.94 15.32
CA LEU A 36 2.29 -18.65 14.32
C LEU A 36 2.57 -19.40 13.01
N ASP A 37 1.51 -19.78 12.31
CA ASP A 37 1.55 -20.26 10.92
C ASP A 37 1.05 -19.15 10.00
N VAL A 38 1.98 -18.37 9.46
CA VAL A 38 1.69 -17.19 8.64
C VAL A 38 1.94 -17.50 7.17
N SER A 39 0.96 -17.21 6.31
CA SER A 39 1.05 -17.46 4.87
C SER A 39 0.22 -16.48 4.06
N PHE A 40 0.52 -16.31 2.77
CA PHE A 40 -0.33 -15.56 1.86
C PHE A 40 -1.45 -16.44 1.31
N SER A 41 -2.69 -15.92 1.27
CA SER A 41 -3.87 -16.64 0.76
C SER A 41 -3.89 -16.77 -0.77
N ALA A 42 -3.05 -16.02 -1.47
CA ALA A 42 -2.92 -16.04 -2.92
C ALA A 42 -1.52 -15.53 -3.32
N THR A 43 -1.15 -15.69 -4.58
CA THR A 43 0.16 -15.20 -5.07
C THR A 43 0.09 -13.73 -5.47
N HIS A 44 1.24 -13.04 -5.49
CA HIS A 44 1.34 -11.71 -6.09
C HIS A 44 0.97 -11.71 -7.58
N ALA A 45 1.23 -12.81 -8.30
CA ALA A 45 0.83 -12.97 -9.70
C ALA A 45 -0.70 -13.04 -9.88
N ASP A 46 -1.42 -13.62 -8.92
CA ASP A 46 -2.89 -13.58 -8.93
C ASP A 46 -3.38 -12.14 -8.76
N ARG A 47 -2.74 -11.36 -7.86
CA ARG A 47 -3.06 -9.95 -7.65
C ARG A 47 -2.84 -9.12 -8.91
N GLU A 48 -1.80 -9.39 -9.70
CA GLU A 48 -1.54 -8.70 -10.97
C GLU A 48 -2.65 -8.87 -12.01
N ARG A 49 -3.59 -9.80 -11.80
CA ARG A 49 -4.78 -9.97 -12.65
C ARG A 49 -5.92 -9.01 -12.33
N ASP A 50 -5.83 -8.22 -11.26
CA ASP A 50 -6.82 -7.17 -11.00
C ASP A 50 -6.84 -6.14 -12.14
N ARG A 51 -8.02 -5.56 -12.37
CA ARG A 51 -8.30 -4.59 -13.42
C ARG A 51 -8.94 -3.35 -12.80
N ALA A 52 -8.80 -2.22 -13.49
CA ALA A 52 -9.22 -0.93 -12.97
C ALA A 52 -10.74 -0.90 -12.75
N GLU A 53 -11.48 -1.43 -13.73
CA GLU A 53 -12.95 -1.49 -13.82
C GLU A 53 -13.57 -2.38 -12.74
N LYS A 54 -12.78 -3.27 -12.13
CA LYS A 54 -13.27 -4.18 -11.10
C LYS A 54 -13.67 -3.37 -9.86
N PRO A 55 -14.90 -3.54 -9.34
CA PRO A 55 -15.31 -2.89 -8.11
C PRO A 55 -14.32 -3.17 -6.99
N ILE A 56 -14.09 -2.17 -6.16
CA ILE A 56 -13.04 -2.17 -5.14
C ILE A 56 -13.09 -3.40 -4.22
N LEU A 57 -14.26 -3.71 -3.66
CA LEU A 57 -14.43 -4.86 -2.75
C LEU A 57 -14.37 -6.21 -3.47
N SER A 58 -14.39 -6.20 -4.80
CA SER A 58 -14.23 -7.39 -5.62
C SER A 58 -12.78 -7.59 -6.07
N ARG A 59 -11.87 -6.62 -5.89
CA ARG A 59 -10.43 -6.80 -6.16
C ARG A 59 -9.86 -7.89 -5.27
N LEU A 60 -8.84 -8.62 -5.75
CA LEU A 60 -8.42 -9.88 -5.14
C LEU A 60 -8.19 -9.77 -3.63
N LYS A 61 -7.42 -8.76 -3.22
CA LYS A 61 -7.05 -8.55 -1.81
C LYS A 61 -8.28 -8.31 -0.94
N GLU A 62 -9.13 -7.37 -1.32
CA GLU A 62 -10.39 -7.08 -0.63
C GLU A 62 -11.34 -8.30 -0.64
N GLN A 63 -11.48 -8.99 -1.77
CA GLN A 63 -12.35 -10.15 -1.91
C GLN A 63 -11.93 -11.31 -0.99
N LEU A 64 -10.62 -11.60 -0.92
CA LEU A 64 -10.08 -12.64 -0.04
C LEU A 64 -10.35 -12.33 1.43
N PHE A 65 -10.27 -11.06 1.81
CA PHE A 65 -10.70 -10.63 3.13
C PHE A 65 -12.21 -10.79 3.27
N GLU A 66 -13.04 -10.17 2.43
CA GLU A 66 -14.51 -10.21 2.59
C GLU A 66 -15.10 -11.63 2.67
N CYS A 67 -14.53 -12.61 1.96
CA CYS A 67 -15.03 -13.99 1.95
C CYS A 67 -14.46 -14.90 3.04
N GLY A 68 -13.58 -14.42 3.93
CA GLY A 68 -13.01 -15.26 5.00
C GLY A 68 -11.71 -15.99 4.64
N SER A 69 -11.19 -15.82 3.41
CA SER A 69 -10.00 -16.55 2.95
C SER A 69 -8.67 -15.95 3.42
N ALA A 70 -8.68 -14.69 3.85
CA ALA A 70 -7.52 -13.99 4.41
C ALA A 70 -7.89 -13.27 5.71
N ASP A 71 -7.11 -13.40 6.78
CA ASP A 71 -7.34 -12.81 8.09
C ASP A 71 -6.81 -11.38 8.20
N SER A 72 -5.86 -10.98 7.35
CA SER A 72 -5.30 -9.64 7.32
C SER A 72 -5.02 -9.17 5.88
N TYR A 73 -5.04 -7.86 5.68
CA TYR A 73 -4.43 -7.23 4.51
C TYR A 73 -3.91 -5.83 4.83
N ASN A 74 -2.88 -5.44 4.08
CA ASN A 74 -2.32 -4.09 4.14
C ASN A 74 -2.92 -3.18 3.07
N VAL A 75 -3.17 -1.91 3.38
CA VAL A 75 -3.63 -0.91 2.40
C VAL A 75 -3.24 0.51 2.84
N CYS A 76 -3.36 1.54 2.00
CA CYS A 76 -3.09 2.92 2.43
C CYS A 76 -4.08 3.39 3.51
N GLU A 77 -3.65 4.34 4.34
CA GLU A 77 -4.40 4.83 5.52
C GLU A 77 -5.87 5.17 5.20
N TRP A 78 -6.08 6.01 4.18
CA TRP A 78 -7.43 6.41 3.75
C TRP A 78 -8.27 5.23 3.23
N ALA A 79 -7.65 4.30 2.50
CA ALA A 79 -8.37 3.16 1.96
C ALA A 79 -8.69 2.13 3.05
N SER A 80 -7.89 2.00 4.12
CA SER A 80 -8.25 1.12 5.24
C SER A 80 -9.55 1.57 5.90
N ILE A 81 -9.73 2.88 6.06
CA ILE A 81 -10.99 3.46 6.54
C ILE A 81 -12.12 3.16 5.55
N ASP A 82 -11.95 3.54 4.28
CA ASP A 82 -12.97 3.34 3.23
C ASP A 82 -13.39 1.86 3.09
N ARG A 83 -12.44 0.92 3.16
CA ARG A 83 -12.75 -0.51 3.05
C ARG A 83 -13.54 -1.02 4.24
N LEU A 84 -13.22 -0.59 5.45
CA LEU A 84 -13.97 -1.00 6.64
C LEU A 84 -15.38 -0.40 6.65
N GLU A 85 -15.56 0.83 6.16
CA GLU A 85 -16.89 1.44 6.05
C GLU A 85 -17.78 0.77 4.99
N ARG A 86 -17.19 0.32 3.87
CA ARG A 86 -17.95 -0.32 2.77
C ARG A 86 -18.07 -1.85 2.91
N GLY A 87 -17.10 -2.48 3.56
CA GLY A 87 -17.01 -3.92 3.73
C GLY A 87 -18.10 -4.48 4.64
N LYS A 88 -18.33 -5.79 4.57
CA LYS A 88 -19.37 -6.49 5.34
C LYS A 88 -18.82 -7.52 6.31
N ARG A 89 -17.57 -7.97 6.13
CA ARG A 89 -16.95 -8.95 7.04
C ARG A 89 -16.75 -8.40 8.46
N GLY A 90 -16.66 -7.08 8.61
CA GLY A 90 -16.18 -6.46 9.85
C GLY A 90 -14.67 -6.63 10.02
N GLY A 91 -14.16 -6.22 11.17
CA GLY A 91 -12.72 -6.14 11.44
C GLY A 91 -12.32 -4.75 11.91
N ASN A 92 -11.02 -4.51 12.01
CA ASN A 92 -10.47 -3.22 12.43
C ASN A 92 -9.09 -2.99 11.84
N ILE A 93 -8.65 -1.73 11.86
CA ILE A 93 -7.26 -1.35 11.65
C ILE A 93 -6.54 -1.66 12.96
N ALA A 94 -5.70 -2.69 12.98
CA ALA A 94 -5.00 -3.10 14.19
C ALA A 94 -3.66 -2.38 14.38
N ALA A 95 -3.06 -1.89 13.30
CA ALA A 95 -1.82 -1.11 13.35
C ALA A 95 -1.67 -0.23 12.11
N LEU A 96 -0.81 0.78 12.23
CA LEU A 96 -0.12 1.34 11.08
C LEU A 96 1.01 0.39 10.66
N ARG A 97 0.95 -0.10 9.42
CA ARG A 97 1.84 -1.13 8.88
C ARG A 97 3.31 -0.73 8.89
N ALA A 98 4.21 -1.71 8.86
CA ALA A 98 5.65 -1.47 8.98
C ALA A 98 6.30 -0.70 7.80
N ALA A 99 5.71 -0.79 6.61
CA ALA A 99 6.25 -0.13 5.42
C ALA A 99 5.73 1.31 5.24
N VAL A 100 6.64 2.26 5.08
CA VAL A 100 6.38 3.65 4.66
C VAL A 100 6.90 3.80 3.24
N ALA A 101 6.03 4.14 2.29
CA ALA A 101 6.39 4.19 0.88
C ALA A 101 6.03 5.54 0.28
N ALA A 102 6.76 5.94 -0.76
CA ALA A 102 6.38 7.07 -1.58
C ALA A 102 5.38 6.65 -2.67
N GLN A 103 4.47 7.57 -2.97
CA GLN A 103 3.89 7.69 -4.31
C GLN A 103 4.57 8.87 -5.00
N ALA A 104 4.91 8.73 -6.28
CA ALA A 104 5.51 9.79 -7.07
C ALA A 104 4.76 9.97 -8.39
N ILE A 105 4.53 11.23 -8.78
CA ILE A 105 4.02 11.61 -10.09
C ILE A 105 5.21 11.62 -11.06
N LEU A 106 5.18 10.74 -12.04
CA LEU A 106 6.19 10.63 -13.09
C LEU A 106 5.68 11.14 -14.44
N THR A 107 6.58 11.69 -15.23
CA THR A 107 6.34 12.06 -16.62
C THR A 107 7.63 11.99 -17.44
N PHE A 108 7.49 11.89 -18.77
CA PHE A 108 8.56 12.11 -19.75
C PHE A 108 8.45 13.48 -20.44
N ASP A 109 7.42 14.26 -20.10
CA ASP A 109 7.15 15.55 -20.74
C ASP A 109 8.02 16.64 -20.10
N ASP A 110 9.01 17.11 -20.83
CA ASP A 110 9.93 18.16 -20.39
C ASP A 110 9.23 19.52 -20.13
N ALA A 111 8.01 19.73 -20.62
CA ALA A 111 7.25 20.93 -20.31
C ALA A 111 6.66 20.92 -18.88
N LEU A 112 6.63 19.76 -18.23
CA LEU A 112 6.13 19.59 -16.87
C LEU A 112 7.32 19.43 -15.92
N GLN A 113 7.58 20.37 -15.02
CA GLN A 113 8.76 20.30 -14.15
C GLN A 113 8.41 20.40 -12.66
N THR A 114 7.27 20.99 -12.34
CA THR A 114 6.85 21.27 -10.97
C THR A 114 5.36 20.97 -10.78
N PRO A 115 4.87 20.84 -9.54
CA PRO A 115 3.45 20.67 -9.28
C PRO A 115 2.56 21.77 -9.90
N ARG A 116 3.09 22.98 -10.11
CA ARG A 116 2.36 24.10 -10.72
C ARG A 116 2.08 23.89 -12.21
N ASP A 117 2.90 23.11 -12.89
CA ASP A 117 2.75 22.82 -14.33
C ASP A 117 1.64 21.78 -14.58
N MET A 118 1.11 21.17 -13.51
CA MET A 118 0.09 20.12 -13.58
C MET A 118 -1.35 20.65 -13.66
N ALA A 119 -1.54 21.96 -13.79
CA ALA A 119 -2.88 22.53 -13.91
C ALA A 119 -3.60 21.95 -15.13
N ASP A 120 -4.75 21.32 -14.89
CA ASP A 120 -5.57 20.63 -15.88
C ASP A 120 -4.89 19.46 -16.63
N VAL A 121 -3.72 19.00 -16.16
CA VAL A 121 -3.01 17.86 -16.72
C VAL A 121 -3.58 16.54 -16.16
N PRO A 122 -4.08 15.62 -17.00
CA PRO A 122 -4.58 14.34 -16.53
C PRO A 122 -3.48 13.48 -15.89
N VAL A 123 -3.68 13.08 -14.64
CA VAL A 123 -2.81 12.15 -13.91
C VAL A 123 -3.52 10.81 -13.73
N VAL A 124 -2.90 9.74 -14.25
CA VAL A 124 -3.48 8.40 -14.09
C VAL A 124 -3.16 7.84 -12.71
N VAL A 125 -4.20 7.51 -11.96
CA VAL A 125 -4.12 6.93 -10.62
C VAL A 125 -5.08 5.75 -10.49
N GLN A 126 -4.82 4.84 -9.55
CA GLN A 126 -5.88 3.93 -9.13
C GLN A 126 -6.76 4.65 -8.08
N GLU A 127 -8.00 4.99 -8.43
CA GLU A 127 -8.89 5.71 -7.53
C GLU A 127 -9.15 4.95 -6.22
N LEU A 128 -9.37 5.73 -5.16
CA LEU A 128 -9.57 5.24 -3.79
C LEU A 128 -8.45 4.32 -3.30
N THR A 129 -7.21 4.62 -3.69
CA THR A 129 -5.98 3.99 -3.19
C THR A 129 -4.90 5.03 -2.93
N GLY A 130 -3.75 4.62 -2.39
CA GLY A 130 -2.67 5.52 -1.99
C GLY A 130 -2.26 6.50 -3.08
N SER A 131 -2.20 6.06 -4.34
CA SER A 131 -1.87 6.97 -5.45
C SER A 131 -2.91 8.06 -5.68
N HIS A 132 -4.20 7.78 -5.47
CA HIS A 132 -5.24 8.79 -5.64
C HIS A 132 -5.11 9.87 -4.55
N TYR A 133 -5.15 9.45 -3.29
CA TYR A 133 -5.13 10.37 -2.16
C TYR A 133 -3.86 11.22 -2.11
N THR A 134 -2.69 10.61 -2.35
CA THR A 134 -1.42 11.34 -2.39
C THR A 134 -1.32 12.28 -3.59
N THR A 135 -1.90 11.95 -4.75
CA THR A 135 -1.93 12.87 -5.91
C THR A 135 -2.71 14.13 -5.58
N LEU A 136 -3.85 14.01 -4.92
CA LEU A 136 -4.62 15.15 -4.46
C LEU A 136 -3.80 16.01 -3.50
N GLN A 137 -3.18 15.40 -2.48
CA GLN A 137 -2.34 16.12 -1.52
C GLN A 137 -1.15 16.84 -2.18
N MET A 138 -0.51 16.21 -3.18
CA MET A 138 0.63 16.78 -3.89
C MET A 138 0.26 17.96 -4.78
N LEU A 139 -0.95 17.97 -5.37
CA LEU A 139 -1.30 18.93 -6.40
C LEU A 139 -2.26 20.04 -5.94
N GLU A 140 -3.19 19.76 -5.04
CA GLU A 140 -4.24 20.73 -4.66
C GLU A 140 -3.67 22.04 -4.11
N SER A 141 -2.57 21.99 -3.35
CA SER A 141 -1.92 23.20 -2.83
C SER A 141 -1.19 24.03 -3.90
N ALA A 142 -0.84 23.41 -5.03
CA ALA A 142 -0.08 24.03 -6.10
C ALA A 142 -0.98 24.62 -7.20
N VAL A 143 -2.05 23.91 -7.56
CA VAL A 143 -2.92 24.26 -8.69
C VAL A 143 -4.39 24.50 -8.30
N GLY A 144 -4.79 24.20 -7.06
CA GLY A 144 -6.18 24.24 -6.63
C GLY A 144 -6.97 22.98 -7.04
N SER A 145 -7.97 22.59 -6.25
CA SER A 145 -8.74 21.35 -6.45
C SER A 145 -9.39 21.26 -7.83
N ASP A 146 -9.90 22.38 -8.35
CA ASP A 146 -10.63 22.42 -9.62
C ASP A 146 -9.73 22.12 -10.83
N HIS A 147 -8.42 22.29 -10.68
CA HIS A 147 -7.42 22.05 -11.72
C HIS A 147 -6.71 20.70 -11.57
N VAL A 148 -7.02 19.91 -10.54
CA VAL A 148 -6.49 18.54 -10.43
C VAL A 148 -7.36 17.60 -11.27
N LYS A 149 -6.79 17.00 -12.33
CA LYS A 149 -7.51 16.07 -13.20
C LYS A 149 -7.04 14.64 -12.97
N ILE A 150 -7.94 13.82 -12.44
CA ILE A 150 -7.69 12.41 -12.16
C ILE A 150 -8.26 11.53 -13.27
N VAL A 151 -7.47 10.56 -13.73
CA VAL A 151 -7.93 9.51 -14.64
C VAL A 151 -7.81 8.17 -13.94
N HIS A 152 -8.90 7.40 -13.93
CA HIS A 152 -8.91 6.07 -13.36
C HIS A 152 -8.00 5.12 -14.14
N GLY A 153 -7.10 4.45 -13.43
CA GLY A 153 -6.18 3.47 -13.99
C GLY A 153 -6.00 2.26 -13.10
N GLY A 154 -5.28 1.28 -13.66
CA GLY A 154 -5.02 0.00 -13.00
C GLY A 154 -3.85 0.05 -12.01
N LEU A 155 -3.28 -1.14 -11.79
CA LEU A 155 -2.14 -1.34 -10.90
C LEU A 155 -0.88 -0.56 -11.37
N PRO A 156 0.13 -0.33 -10.51
CA PRO A 156 1.32 0.48 -10.84
C PRO A 156 1.99 0.13 -12.17
N GLN A 157 2.14 -1.16 -12.51
CA GLN A 157 2.74 -1.64 -13.76
C GLN A 157 1.93 -1.24 -15.01
N MET A 158 0.60 -1.15 -14.90
CA MET A 158 -0.27 -0.75 -16.01
C MET A 158 -0.14 0.75 -16.26
N ARG A 159 -0.08 1.55 -15.18
CA ARG A 159 0.14 3.00 -15.27
C ARG A 159 1.52 3.32 -15.80
N TRP A 160 2.54 2.62 -15.31
CA TRP A 160 3.88 2.70 -15.87
C TRP A 160 3.92 2.38 -17.37
N ALA A 161 3.28 1.28 -17.80
CA ALA A 161 3.18 0.93 -19.21
C ALA A 161 2.48 2.03 -20.03
N GLY A 162 1.44 2.66 -19.47
CA GLY A 162 0.73 3.78 -20.08
C GLY A 162 1.59 5.05 -20.22
N LEU A 163 2.44 5.34 -19.24
CA LEU A 163 3.40 6.44 -19.36
C LEU A 163 4.44 6.13 -20.44
N LYS A 164 5.03 4.93 -20.39
CA LYS A 164 6.09 4.50 -21.32
C LYS A 164 5.65 4.46 -22.77
N ASN A 165 4.39 4.12 -23.05
CA ASN A 165 3.87 4.06 -24.42
C ASN A 165 3.21 5.38 -24.88
N GLY A 166 3.25 6.44 -24.07
CA GLY A 166 2.67 7.74 -24.40
C GLY A 166 1.14 7.81 -24.34
N THR A 167 0.45 6.77 -23.85
CA THR A 167 -1.01 6.83 -23.66
C THR A 167 -1.41 7.61 -22.41
N ALA A 168 -0.49 7.81 -21.47
CA ALA A 168 -0.64 8.67 -20.31
C ALA A 168 0.47 9.73 -20.27
N ARG A 169 0.10 10.99 -20.07
CA ARG A 169 1.06 12.11 -19.97
C ARG A 169 1.75 12.17 -18.61
N ALA A 170 1.04 11.83 -17.54
CA ALA A 170 1.58 11.73 -16.19
C ALA A 170 0.89 10.60 -15.42
N VAL A 171 1.65 9.91 -14.57
CA VAL A 171 1.12 8.81 -13.76
C VAL A 171 1.66 8.88 -12.35
N THR A 172 0.83 8.52 -11.37
CA THR A 172 1.31 8.33 -10.01
C THR A 172 1.67 6.87 -9.81
N VAL A 173 2.90 6.58 -9.39
CA VAL A 173 3.37 5.21 -9.15
C VAL A 173 4.14 5.12 -7.84
N MET A 174 4.45 3.90 -7.44
CA MET A 174 5.27 3.56 -6.27
C MET A 174 6.37 2.58 -6.71
N GLU A 175 7.30 2.26 -5.80
CA GLU A 175 8.31 1.25 -6.11
C GLU A 175 7.70 -0.10 -6.55
N PRO A 176 8.36 -0.82 -7.48
CA PRO A 176 9.66 -0.50 -8.11
C PRO A 176 9.60 0.50 -9.28
N PHE A 177 8.41 1.03 -9.60
CA PHE A 177 8.20 1.82 -10.82
C PHE A 177 8.69 3.28 -10.72
N ILE A 178 8.99 3.76 -9.50
CA ILE A 178 9.69 5.04 -9.33
C ILE A 178 11.13 4.87 -9.81
N SER A 179 11.86 3.90 -9.26
CA SER A 179 13.24 3.61 -9.65
C SER A 179 13.35 3.24 -11.13
N LEU A 180 12.45 2.39 -11.64
CA LEU A 180 12.44 2.03 -13.05
C LEU A 180 12.15 3.24 -13.97
N GLY A 181 11.23 4.11 -13.58
CA GLY A 181 10.93 5.31 -14.36
C GLY A 181 12.14 6.24 -14.48
N LEU A 182 12.82 6.50 -13.36
CA LEU A 182 14.03 7.32 -13.34
C LEU A 182 15.17 6.68 -14.17
N LYS A 183 15.35 5.36 -14.07
CA LYS A 183 16.33 4.61 -14.89
C LYS A 183 16.05 4.76 -16.39
N GLU A 184 14.78 4.78 -16.79
CA GLU A 184 14.37 4.91 -18.19
C GLU A 184 14.24 6.37 -18.67
N GLY A 185 14.54 7.36 -17.81
CA GLY A 185 14.61 8.78 -18.18
C GLY A 185 13.36 9.61 -17.89
N ALA A 186 12.36 9.06 -17.18
CA ALA A 186 11.27 9.87 -16.64
C ALA A 186 11.77 10.68 -15.44
N HIS A 187 11.08 11.77 -15.10
CA HIS A 187 11.37 12.58 -13.92
C HIS A 187 10.15 12.70 -12.99
N ILE A 188 10.44 13.04 -11.74
CA ILE A 188 9.45 13.21 -10.68
C ILE A 188 8.98 14.67 -10.66
N ILE A 189 7.66 14.87 -10.74
CA ILE A 189 7.02 16.17 -10.52
C ILE A 189 6.80 16.44 -9.03
N ALA A 190 6.32 15.42 -8.32
CA ALA A 190 6.05 15.47 -6.90
C ALA A 190 6.12 14.05 -6.32
N SER A 191 6.48 13.95 -5.04
CA SER A 191 6.38 12.69 -4.30
C SER A 191 5.88 12.94 -2.88
N SER A 192 5.07 12.02 -2.37
CA SER A 192 4.57 12.06 -1.00
C SER A 192 4.76 10.70 -0.34
N PHE A 193 5.33 10.71 0.86
CA PHE A 193 5.43 9.52 1.70
C PHE A 193 4.13 9.34 2.48
N TYR A 194 3.65 8.11 2.51
CA TYR A 194 2.46 7.76 3.26
C TYR A 194 2.65 6.42 3.97
N ARG A 195 1.82 6.24 5.00
CA ARG A 195 1.71 4.98 5.71
C ARG A 195 0.35 4.36 5.45
N GLY A 196 0.24 3.07 5.74
CA GLY A 196 -1.01 2.35 5.60
C GLY A 196 -1.49 1.75 6.90
N GLY A 197 -2.76 1.36 6.93
CA GLY A 197 -3.29 0.49 7.96
C GLY A 197 -3.08 -0.98 7.60
N GLU A 198 -2.92 -1.79 8.62
CA GLU A 198 -3.13 -3.23 8.56
C GLU A 198 -4.53 -3.54 9.08
N VAL A 199 -5.40 -4.01 8.18
CA VAL A 199 -6.76 -4.40 8.51
C VAL A 199 -6.76 -5.87 8.86
N VAL A 200 -7.30 -6.20 10.03
CA VAL A 200 -7.40 -7.57 10.53
C VAL A 200 -8.85 -7.95 10.78
N ALA A 201 -9.13 -9.25 10.63
CA ALA A 201 -10.42 -9.82 10.92
C ALA A 201 -10.69 -9.85 12.44
N ALA A 202 -11.96 -9.82 12.82
CA ALA A 202 -12.37 -9.74 14.23
C ALA A 202 -11.93 -10.96 15.06
N GLU A 203 -11.67 -12.09 14.40
CA GLU A 203 -11.31 -13.37 15.01
C GLU A 203 -9.84 -13.46 15.44
N LEU A 204 -8.98 -12.54 14.96
CA LEU A 204 -7.56 -12.54 15.32
C LEU A 204 -7.38 -11.94 16.73
N THR A 205 -7.01 -12.78 17.70
CA THR A 205 -6.96 -12.38 19.12
C THR A 205 -5.85 -11.35 19.40
N PRO A 206 -5.96 -10.51 20.45
CA PRO A 206 -4.91 -9.55 20.81
C PRO A 206 -3.51 -10.18 21.00
N GLY A 207 -3.46 -11.39 21.58
CA GLY A 207 -2.21 -12.13 21.78
C GLY A 207 -1.57 -12.58 20.46
N GLN A 208 -2.37 -13.07 19.51
CA GLN A 208 -1.89 -13.43 18.17
C GLN A 208 -1.42 -12.20 17.39
N ARG A 209 -2.15 -11.08 17.46
CA ARG A 209 -1.74 -9.81 16.85
C ARG A 209 -0.41 -9.33 17.40
N LYS A 210 -0.24 -9.35 18.72
CA LYS A 210 1.03 -8.96 19.34
C LYS A 210 2.18 -9.85 18.87
N ALA A 211 2.01 -11.17 18.89
CA ALA A 211 3.05 -12.11 18.44
C ALA A 211 3.42 -11.92 16.96
N TYR A 212 2.42 -11.64 16.11
CA TYR A 212 2.61 -11.34 14.70
C TYR A 212 3.43 -10.06 14.51
N TYR A 213 3.04 -8.97 15.18
CA TYR A 213 3.72 -7.68 15.07
C TYR A 213 5.13 -7.69 15.67
N ASP A 214 5.36 -8.41 16.77
CA ASP A 214 6.71 -8.59 17.34
C ASP A 214 7.63 -9.32 16.33
N ALA A 215 7.12 -10.35 15.65
CA ALA A 215 7.85 -11.07 14.61
C ALA A 215 8.09 -10.23 13.35
N GLU A 216 7.08 -9.46 12.92
CA GLU A 216 7.20 -8.53 11.79
C GLU A 216 8.23 -7.42 12.10
N ASN A 217 8.27 -6.89 13.32
CA ASN A 217 9.26 -5.90 13.75
C ASN A 217 10.69 -6.46 13.70
N ARG A 218 10.89 -7.75 14.04
CA ARG A 218 12.18 -8.42 13.84
C ARG A 218 12.55 -8.51 12.36
N ALA A 219 11.58 -8.76 11.47
CA ALA A 219 11.82 -8.74 10.02
C ALA A 219 12.20 -7.34 9.53
N VAL A 220 11.58 -6.29 10.08
CA VAL A 220 11.96 -4.89 9.82
C VAL A 220 13.41 -4.61 10.22
N ASP A 221 13.86 -5.13 11.36
CA ASP A 221 15.24 -4.96 11.81
C ASP A 221 16.23 -5.59 10.81
N LEU A 222 15.91 -6.79 10.30
CA LEU A 222 16.72 -7.45 9.27
C LEU A 222 16.74 -6.65 7.96
N ILE A 223 15.58 -6.16 7.50
CA ILE A 223 15.48 -5.33 6.29
C ILE A 223 16.27 -4.03 6.45
N ASN A 224 16.28 -3.42 7.64
CA ASN A 224 17.00 -2.18 7.87
C ASN A 224 18.51 -2.37 7.99
N ALA A 225 18.96 -3.54 8.46
CA ALA A 225 20.36 -3.91 8.52
C ALA A 225 20.97 -4.13 7.13
N ASP A 226 20.23 -4.80 6.23
CA ASP A 226 20.61 -4.96 4.82
C ASP A 226 19.38 -4.97 3.90
N PHE A 227 19.00 -3.79 3.43
CA PHE A 227 17.85 -3.63 2.55
C PHE A 227 18.02 -4.38 1.22
N TYR A 228 19.24 -4.37 0.67
CA TYR A 228 19.50 -4.92 -0.65
C TYR A 228 19.53 -6.45 -0.66
N LYS A 229 19.79 -7.10 0.48
CA LYS A 229 19.55 -8.55 0.65
C LYS A 229 18.13 -8.95 0.24
N TYR A 230 17.13 -8.14 0.58
CA TYR A 230 15.71 -8.46 0.34
C TYR A 230 15.05 -7.66 -0.80
N ALA A 231 15.77 -6.73 -1.41
CA ALA A 231 15.24 -5.87 -2.48
C ALA A 231 14.70 -6.65 -3.69
N HIS A 232 15.18 -7.89 -3.91
CA HIS A 232 14.72 -8.77 -4.99
C HIS A 232 13.22 -9.08 -4.94
N HIS A 233 12.64 -9.14 -3.73
CA HIS A 233 11.19 -9.31 -3.57
C HIS A 233 10.41 -8.12 -4.16
N VAL A 234 10.92 -6.90 -3.97
CA VAL A 234 10.30 -5.68 -4.50
C VAL A 234 10.52 -5.55 -6.01
N THR A 235 11.74 -5.81 -6.49
CA THR A 235 12.06 -5.68 -7.92
C THR A 235 11.49 -6.81 -8.78
N ALA A 236 11.06 -7.94 -8.19
CA ALA A 236 10.35 -9.00 -8.91
C ALA A 236 9.15 -8.46 -9.73
N HIS A 237 8.47 -7.42 -9.23
CA HIS A 237 7.34 -6.78 -9.91
C HIS A 237 7.77 -6.03 -11.20
N ALA A 238 9.04 -5.63 -11.32
CA ALA A 238 9.59 -5.05 -12.54
C ALA A 238 9.98 -6.12 -13.59
N LYS A 239 9.82 -7.42 -13.30
CA LYS A 239 10.02 -8.54 -14.24
C LYS A 239 11.39 -8.51 -14.95
N GLY A 240 12.44 -8.19 -14.20
CA GLY A 240 13.82 -8.12 -14.69
C GLY A 240 14.21 -6.80 -15.36
N ALA A 241 13.31 -5.81 -15.44
CA ALA A 241 13.67 -4.48 -15.96
C ALA A 241 14.49 -3.63 -14.97
N LEU A 242 14.47 -4.00 -13.68
CA LEU A 242 15.18 -3.33 -12.60
C LEU A 242 15.89 -4.36 -11.72
N GLU A 243 17.20 -4.23 -11.58
CA GLU A 243 18.01 -5.05 -10.70
C GLU A 243 17.81 -4.63 -9.22
N PRO A 244 17.95 -5.54 -8.25
CA PRO A 244 17.74 -5.23 -6.83
C PRO A 244 18.56 -4.03 -6.32
N ASN A 245 19.80 -3.87 -6.80
CA ASN A 245 20.69 -2.77 -6.41
C ASN A 245 20.38 -1.43 -7.11
N GLU A 246 19.56 -1.44 -8.16
CA GLU A 246 19.05 -0.22 -8.82
C GLU A 246 17.82 0.35 -8.10
N LEU A 247 17.20 -0.42 -7.19
CA LEU A 247 16.08 0.04 -6.39
C LEU A 247 16.51 1.15 -5.43
N LEU A 248 15.87 2.30 -5.52
CA LEU A 248 16.17 3.47 -4.72
C LEU A 248 15.51 3.36 -3.35
N ARG A 249 16.32 3.01 -2.33
CA ARG A 249 15.89 3.02 -0.92
C ARG A 249 15.35 4.38 -0.46
N ALA A 250 15.64 5.47 -1.17
CA ALA A 250 15.10 6.79 -0.87
C ALA A 250 13.57 6.82 -0.81
N PHE A 251 12.87 6.00 -1.60
CA PHE A 251 11.41 6.01 -1.73
C PHE A 251 10.67 4.98 -0.86
N VAL A 252 11.40 4.16 -0.09
CA VAL A 252 10.82 3.15 0.80
C VAL A 252 11.58 3.09 2.11
N ARG A 253 10.84 3.07 3.22
CA ARG A 253 11.38 2.95 4.58
C ARG A 253 10.60 1.89 5.32
N TYR A 254 11.27 1.14 6.17
CA TYR A 254 10.63 0.19 7.06
C TYR A 254 10.85 0.65 8.49
N LYS A 255 9.77 0.81 9.24
CA LYS A 255 9.78 1.10 10.68
C LYS A 255 8.89 0.09 11.37
N HIS A 256 9.10 -0.09 12.67
CA HIS A 256 8.21 -0.95 13.44
C HIS A 256 6.75 -0.50 13.31
N VAL A 257 5.85 -1.48 13.38
CA VAL A 257 4.41 -1.20 13.43
C VAL A 257 4.07 -0.25 14.56
N ASP A 258 3.03 0.53 14.37
CA ASP A 258 2.71 1.63 15.28
C ASP A 258 1.20 1.70 15.48
N TYR A 259 0.81 2.35 16.56
CA TYR A 259 -0.60 2.54 16.83
C TYR A 259 -1.18 3.63 15.92
N TYR A 260 -2.39 3.42 15.39
CA TYR A 260 -3.08 4.47 14.66
C TYR A 260 -3.85 5.33 15.66
N ASP A 261 -3.22 6.39 16.18
CA ASP A 261 -3.83 7.18 17.24
C ASP A 261 -5.03 8.03 16.76
N PRO A 262 -5.92 8.45 17.69
CA PRO A 262 -7.11 9.23 17.34
C PRO A 262 -6.83 10.55 16.62
N GLU A 263 -5.72 11.23 16.93
CA GLU A 263 -5.38 12.52 16.32
C GLU A 263 -4.99 12.33 14.86
N LEU A 264 -4.13 11.35 14.57
CA LEU A 264 -3.80 10.97 13.19
C LEU A 264 -5.04 10.52 12.42
N PHE A 265 -5.87 9.66 13.02
CA PHE A 265 -7.09 9.18 12.39
C PHE A 265 -8.03 10.32 12.03
N ASN A 266 -8.31 11.23 12.98
CA ASN A 266 -9.23 12.33 12.74
C ASN A 266 -8.73 13.28 11.65
N ARG A 267 -7.41 13.56 11.60
CA ARG A 267 -6.83 14.34 10.50
C ARG A 267 -7.09 13.71 9.13
N ALA A 268 -6.86 12.40 8.99
CA ALA A 268 -7.10 11.69 7.74
C ALA A 268 -8.60 11.65 7.40
N TYR A 269 -9.44 11.39 8.40
CA TYR A 269 -10.89 11.26 8.23
C TYR A 269 -11.57 12.58 7.87
N ASP A 270 -11.22 13.68 8.55
CA ASP A 270 -11.73 15.01 8.23
C ASP A 270 -11.31 15.46 6.83
N TRP A 271 -10.07 15.14 6.42
CA TRP A 271 -9.59 15.42 5.07
C TRP A 271 -10.37 14.63 4.00
N MET A 272 -10.70 13.36 4.26
CA MET A 272 -11.54 12.54 3.38
C MET A 272 -12.97 13.09 3.31
N ARG A 273 -13.54 13.46 4.47
CA ARG A 273 -14.90 13.99 4.59
C ARG A 273 -15.05 15.31 3.83
N ALA A 274 -14.08 16.22 3.94
CA ALA A 274 -14.07 17.49 3.21
C ALA A 274 -14.06 17.31 1.68
N ARG A 275 -13.69 16.12 1.18
CA ARG A 275 -13.66 15.76 -0.24
C ARG A 275 -14.77 14.78 -0.65
N GLY A 276 -15.73 14.50 0.24
CA GLY A 276 -16.84 13.57 -0.03
C GLY A 276 -16.40 12.12 -0.25
N MET A 277 -15.21 11.73 0.25
CA MET A 277 -14.66 10.38 0.08
C MET A 277 -15.13 9.39 1.14
N THR A 278 -15.82 9.89 2.17
CA THR A 278 -16.46 9.13 3.25
C THR A 278 -17.75 9.83 3.63
N GLU A 279 -18.73 9.07 4.14
CA GLU A 279 -19.98 9.62 4.68
C GLU A 279 -19.77 10.34 6.02
N GLY A 280 -18.61 10.17 6.68
CA GLY A 280 -18.28 10.89 7.91
C GLY A 280 -19.04 10.39 9.14
N GLN A 281 -19.47 9.12 9.16
CA GLN A 281 -20.28 8.51 10.22
C GLN A 281 -19.48 7.64 11.20
N SER A 282 -18.23 7.30 10.87
CA SER A 282 -17.37 6.47 11.69
C SER A 282 -16.56 7.30 12.69
N GLN A 283 -16.03 6.61 13.71
CA GLN A 283 -15.11 7.17 14.69
C GLN A 283 -13.93 6.23 14.88
N HIS A 284 -12.81 6.77 15.34
CA HIS A 284 -11.58 6.02 15.61
C HIS A 284 -11.85 4.71 16.38
N ALA A 285 -12.56 4.78 17.52
CA ALA A 285 -12.83 3.61 18.36
C ALA A 285 -13.70 2.53 17.70
N ALA A 286 -14.41 2.86 16.61
CA ALA A 286 -15.20 1.88 15.84
C ALA A 286 -14.35 1.15 14.79
N LEU A 287 -13.29 1.78 14.29
CA LEU A 287 -12.50 1.27 13.16
C LEU A 287 -11.09 0.82 13.55
N VAL A 288 -10.54 1.28 14.68
CA VAL A 288 -9.18 0.97 15.11
C VAL A 288 -9.21 0.07 16.35
N ALA A 289 -8.42 -1.00 16.35
CA ALA A 289 -8.29 -1.85 17.53
C ALA A 289 -7.57 -1.08 18.65
N GLY A 290 -8.11 -1.15 19.87
CA GLY A 290 -7.40 -0.76 21.08
C GLY A 290 -6.34 -1.77 21.51
#